data_AF-A0A2H9THI5-F1
#
_entry.id   AF-A0A2H9THI5-F1
#
_cell.length_a   1.000
_cell.length_b   1.000
_cell.length_c   1.000
_cell.angle_alpha   90.00
_cell.angle_beta   90.00
_cell.angle_gamma   90.00
#
_symmetry.space_group_name_H-M   'P 1'
#
loop_
_entity.id
_entity.type
_entity.pdbx_description
1 polymer ?
#
loop_
_entity_poly.entity_id
_entity_poly.type
_entity_poly.pdbx_seq_one_letter_code
_entity_poly.pdbx_strand_id
1 'polypeptide(L)'
;MDSPLLLREPPIVPAFTSRLFPNTIALWNESKLLARLLYKTKNQHRAGLYYHRMQQVMRVLKCMAREEVYLQACWETGAEYSVNGMELLCAKLKRDCGKAYILLEHVYSEAYFVPLAVTGMAMLARLHACALLVESDLDKTVTRIEI
;
A
#
# COMPACT_ATOMS: atom_id res chain seq x y z
N MET A 1 -11.90 -1.66 -19.70
CA MET A 1 -11.18 -2.95 -19.69
C MET A 1 -10.04 -2.84 -18.68
N ASP A 2 -10.20 -3.40 -17.47
CA ASP A 2 -9.10 -3.42 -16.49
C ASP A 2 -8.02 -4.39 -16.92
N SER A 3 -6.80 -3.89 -17.11
CA SER A 3 -5.68 -4.69 -17.62
C SER A 3 -5.38 -5.87 -16.68
N PRO A 4 -5.39 -7.13 -17.17
CA PRO A 4 -5.19 -8.34 -16.37
C PRO A 4 -3.82 -8.42 -15.68
N LEU A 5 -2.89 -7.52 -16.01
CA LEU A 5 -1.52 -7.45 -15.49
C LEU A 5 -1.41 -6.74 -14.13
N LEU A 6 -2.37 -5.88 -13.76
CA LEU A 6 -2.28 -5.09 -12.52
C LEU A 6 -2.42 -5.93 -11.24
N LEU A 7 -2.95 -7.15 -11.31
CA LEU A 7 -3.17 -8.03 -10.17
C LEU A 7 -2.15 -9.16 -10.00
N ARG A 8 -1.31 -9.42 -11.01
CA ARG A 8 -0.45 -10.61 -11.01
C ARG A 8 0.78 -10.45 -10.14
N GLU A 9 1.32 -9.24 -10.07
CA GLU A 9 2.61 -9.01 -9.41
C GLU A 9 2.44 -8.04 -8.25
N PRO A 10 2.97 -8.38 -7.06
CA PRO A 10 3.08 -7.43 -5.96
C PRO A 10 3.97 -6.24 -6.38
N PRO A 11 3.97 -5.14 -5.62
CA PRO A 11 4.94 -4.08 -5.85
C PRO A 11 6.36 -4.64 -5.87
N ILE A 12 7.11 -4.37 -6.94
CA ILE A 12 8.50 -4.80 -7.07
C ILE A 12 9.34 -3.75 -6.36
N VAL A 13 9.90 -4.12 -5.21
CA VAL A 13 10.85 -3.29 -4.47
C VAL A 13 12.12 -4.12 -4.26
N PRO A 14 13.30 -3.64 -4.73
CA PRO A 14 14.57 -4.33 -4.55
C PRO A 14 14.88 -4.58 -3.07
N ALA A 15 15.65 -5.64 -2.80
CA ALA A 15 16.24 -5.85 -1.49
C ALA A 15 17.46 -4.93 -1.36
N PHE A 16 17.26 -3.74 -0.78
CA PHE A 16 18.35 -2.82 -0.46
C PHE A 16 19.05 -3.25 0.84
N THR A 17 20.37 -3.08 0.91
CA THR A 17 21.19 -3.34 2.10
C THR A 17 20.93 -2.33 3.22
N SER A 18 20.58 -1.10 2.84
CA SER A 18 20.07 -0.04 3.71
C SER A 18 18.88 0.62 3.03
N ARG A 19 17.85 1.01 3.79
CA ARG A 19 16.66 1.67 3.25
C ARG A 19 16.54 3.07 3.82
N LEU A 20 16.21 4.02 2.95
CA LEU A 20 15.87 5.39 3.31
C LEU A 20 14.70 5.41 4.31
N PHE A 21 13.72 4.53 4.11
CA PHE A 21 12.55 4.38 4.99
C PHE A 21 12.49 2.95 5.56
N PRO A 22 13.00 2.70 6.77
CA PRO A 22 13.02 1.35 7.35
C PRO A 22 11.63 0.72 7.47
N ASN A 23 10.60 1.52 7.77
CA ASN A 23 9.25 1.00 7.98
C ASN A 23 8.53 0.55 6.70
N THR A 24 9.08 0.82 5.51
CA THR A 24 8.49 0.33 4.26
C THR A 24 8.55 -1.20 4.13
N ILE A 25 9.47 -1.86 4.84
CA ILE A 25 9.55 -3.34 4.85
C ILE A 25 8.22 -3.96 5.31
N ALA A 26 7.65 -3.43 6.41
CA ALA A 26 6.37 -3.90 6.93
C ALA A 26 5.24 -3.64 5.93
N LEU A 27 5.23 -2.44 5.32
CA LEU A 27 4.28 -2.07 4.27
C LEU A 27 4.32 -3.06 3.09
N TRP A 28 5.51 -3.46 2.66
CA TRP A 28 5.66 -4.37 1.52
C TRP A 28 5.28 -5.79 1.84
N ASN A 29 5.53 -6.26 3.06
CA ASN A 29 5.05 -7.57 3.51
C ASN A 29 3.51 -7.63 3.47
N GLU A 30 2.83 -6.60 3.97
CA GLU A 30 1.36 -6.51 3.88
C GLU A 30 0.86 -6.38 2.44
N SER A 31 1.56 -5.63 1.59
CA SER A 31 1.20 -5.49 0.17
C SER A 31 1.21 -6.84 -0.57
N LYS A 32 2.18 -7.72 -0.27
CA LYS A 32 2.28 -9.07 -0.85
C LYS A 32 1.09 -9.93 -0.42
N LEU A 33 0.66 -9.84 0.84
CA LEU A 33 -0.53 -10.52 1.32
C LEU A 33 -1.78 -10.01 0.59
N LEU A 34 -1.92 -8.69 0.41
CA LEU A 34 -3.06 -8.10 -0.30
C LEU A 34 -3.12 -8.56 -1.75
N ALA A 35 -1.98 -8.61 -2.44
CA ALA A 35 -1.90 -9.13 -3.81
C ALA A 35 -2.37 -10.58 -3.90
N ARG A 36 -1.92 -11.45 -2.97
CA ARG A 36 -2.34 -12.86 -2.90
C ARG A 36 -3.85 -12.98 -2.63
N LEU A 37 -4.39 -12.17 -1.72
CA LEU A 37 -5.82 -12.17 -1.42
C LEU A 37 -6.64 -11.77 -2.64
N LEU A 38 -6.29 -10.65 -3.30
CA LEU A 38 -6.94 -10.16 -4.50
C LEU A 38 -6.87 -11.16 -5.66
N TYR A 39 -5.75 -11.86 -5.81
CA TYR A 39 -5.58 -12.90 -6.81
C TYR A 39 -6.54 -14.07 -6.57
N LYS A 40 -6.55 -14.62 -5.34
CA LYS A 40 -7.41 -15.77 -5.00
C LYS A 40 -8.90 -15.45 -5.10
N THR A 41 -9.29 -14.22 -4.76
CA THR A 41 -10.70 -13.79 -4.69
C THR A 41 -11.22 -13.19 -5.99
N LYS A 42 -10.36 -13.05 -7.01
CA LYS A 42 -10.69 -12.38 -8.28
C LYS A 42 -11.94 -12.94 -8.95
N ASN A 43 -12.00 -14.23 -9.19
CA ASN A 43 -13.08 -14.81 -9.99
C ASN A 43 -14.43 -14.77 -9.26
N GLN A 44 -14.41 -14.85 -7.93
CA GLN A 44 -15.60 -14.82 -7.08
C GLN A 44 -16.16 -13.41 -6.92
N HIS A 45 -15.28 -12.40 -6.86
CA HIS A 45 -15.65 -11.07 -6.40
C HIS A 45 -15.29 -9.94 -7.36
N ARG A 46 -14.92 -10.25 -8.61
CA ARG A 46 -14.49 -9.26 -9.63
C ARG A 46 -15.46 -8.10 -9.86
N ALA A 47 -16.76 -8.31 -9.63
CA ALA A 47 -17.80 -7.30 -9.82
C ALA A 47 -18.17 -6.56 -8.51
N GLY A 48 -17.59 -6.97 -7.38
CA GLY A 48 -17.87 -6.40 -6.07
C GLY A 48 -17.19 -5.04 -5.89
N LEU A 49 -17.92 -4.06 -5.34
CA LEU A 49 -17.38 -2.73 -5.10
C LEU A 49 -16.20 -2.73 -4.12
N TYR A 50 -16.27 -3.53 -3.05
CA TYR A 50 -15.17 -3.68 -2.10
C TYR A 50 -13.90 -4.23 -2.77
N TYR A 51 -14.05 -5.17 -3.71
CA TYR A 51 -12.94 -5.74 -4.46
C TYR A 51 -12.26 -4.65 -5.31
N HIS A 52 -13.03 -3.84 -6.03
CA HIS A 52 -12.50 -2.70 -6.78
C HIS A 52 -11.79 -1.67 -5.89
N ARG A 53 -12.28 -1.42 -4.67
CA ARG A 53 -11.59 -0.53 -3.72
C ARG A 53 -10.28 -1.13 -3.21
N MET A 54 -10.24 -2.42 -2.91
CA MET A 54 -8.99 -3.09 -2.56
C MET A 54 -7.99 -3.10 -3.73
N GLN A 55 -8.46 -3.20 -4.98
CA GLN A 55 -7.60 -3.01 -6.16
C GLN A 55 -7.04 -1.58 -6.24
N GLN A 56 -7.83 -0.57 -5.88
CA GLN A 56 -7.37 0.81 -5.84
C GLN A 56 -6.24 0.99 -4.81
N VAL A 57 -6.37 0.39 -3.62
CA VAL A 57 -5.28 0.34 -2.61
C VAL A 57 -4.02 -0.28 -3.21
N MET A 58 -4.14 -1.40 -3.93
CA MET A 58 -3.01 -2.03 -4.62
C MET A 58 -2.35 -1.11 -5.66
N ARG A 59 -3.13 -0.31 -6.40
CA ARG A 59 -2.57 0.67 -7.36
C ARG A 59 -1.74 1.73 -6.65
N VAL A 60 -2.21 2.24 -5.51
CA VAL A 60 -1.46 3.23 -4.70
C VAL A 60 -0.15 2.63 -4.20
N LEU A 61 -0.18 1.40 -3.68
CA LEU A 61 1.02 0.68 -3.23
C LEU A 61 2.05 0.51 -4.36
N LYS A 62 1.60 0.27 -5.60
CA LYS A 62 2.50 0.20 -6.76
C LYS A 62 3.14 1.54 -7.12
N CYS A 63 2.40 2.64 -6.98
CA CYS A 63 2.98 3.97 -7.13
C CYS A 63 4.02 4.26 -6.05
N MET A 64 3.71 3.94 -4.79
CA MET A 64 4.63 4.11 -3.66
C MET A 64 5.93 3.30 -3.83
N ALA A 65 5.84 2.07 -4.34
CA ALA A 65 7.03 1.27 -4.59
C ALA A 65 7.96 1.89 -5.64
N ARG A 66 7.40 2.50 -6.70
CA ARG A 66 8.19 3.21 -7.72
C ARG A 66 8.84 4.46 -7.13
N GLU A 67 8.08 5.20 -6.32
CA GLU A 67 8.57 6.39 -5.64
C GLU A 67 9.71 6.06 -4.69
N GLU A 68 9.56 5.00 -3.87
CA GLU A 68 10.64 4.55 -2.98
C GLU A 68 11.91 4.20 -3.74
N VAL A 69 11.80 3.47 -4.85
CA VAL A 69 12.98 3.11 -5.67
C VAL A 69 13.68 4.35 -6.21
N TYR A 70 12.90 5.35 -6.67
CA TYR A 70 13.45 6.62 -7.12
C TYR A 70 14.17 7.37 -5.99
N LEU A 71 13.50 7.55 -4.84
CA LEU A 71 14.06 8.25 -3.69
C LEU A 71 15.31 7.56 -3.13
N GLN A 72 15.29 6.23 -3.08
CA GLN A 72 16.45 5.44 -2.66
C GLN A 72 17.65 5.65 -3.60
N ALA A 73 17.43 5.66 -4.91
CA ALA A 73 18.50 5.91 -5.88
C ALA A 73 19.08 7.33 -5.76
N CYS A 74 18.22 8.34 -5.54
CA CYS A 74 18.68 9.70 -5.29
C CYS A 74 19.49 9.80 -3.99
N TRP A 75 19.04 9.15 -2.92
CA TRP A 75 19.75 9.11 -1.65
C TRP A 75 21.14 8.45 -1.75
N GLU A 76 21.25 7.33 -2.45
CA GLU A 76 22.53 6.62 -2.65
C GLU A 76 23.52 7.42 -3.52
N THR A 77 23.01 8.23 -4.45
CA THR A 77 23.83 9.06 -5.35
C THR A 77 24.11 10.46 -4.79
N GLY A 78 23.47 10.85 -3.68
CA GLY A 78 23.53 12.20 -3.14
C GLY A 78 22.87 13.25 -4.05
N ALA A 79 22.02 12.82 -5.00
CA ALA A 79 21.27 13.73 -5.85
C ALA A 79 20.18 14.45 -5.03
N GLU A 80 19.76 15.63 -5.47
CA GLU A 80 18.63 16.33 -4.87
C GLU A 80 17.31 15.55 -5.11
N TYR A 81 16.48 15.44 -4.08
CA TYR A 81 15.18 14.78 -4.17
C TYR A 81 14.15 15.43 -3.24
N SER A 82 12.88 15.24 -3.54
CA SER A 82 11.75 15.70 -2.73
C SER A 82 10.90 14.51 -2.30
N VAL A 83 10.45 14.50 -1.05
CA VAL A 83 9.60 13.44 -0.48
C VAL A 83 8.10 13.70 -0.64
N ASN A 84 7.70 14.85 -1.19
CA ASN A 84 6.29 15.27 -1.32
C ASN A 84 5.42 14.24 -2.07
N GLY A 85 6.01 13.56 -3.06
CA GLY A 85 5.33 12.49 -3.80
C GLY A 85 4.96 11.32 -2.88
N MET A 86 5.89 10.89 -2.03
CA MET A 86 5.68 9.82 -1.07
C MET A 86 4.68 10.22 0.03
N GLU A 87 4.72 11.46 0.52
CA GLU A 87 3.75 12.01 1.49
C GLU A 87 2.33 11.96 0.94
N LEU A 88 2.12 12.47 -0.29
CA LEU A 88 0.82 12.45 -0.95
C LEU A 88 0.31 11.02 -1.12
N LEU A 89 1.18 10.08 -1.46
CA LEU A 89 0.83 8.68 -1.61
C LEU A 89 0.49 8.02 -0.27
N CYS A 90 1.17 8.35 0.84
CA CYS A 90 0.82 7.90 2.18
C CYS A 90 -0.58 8.40 2.58
N ALA A 91 -0.87 9.68 2.37
CA ALA A 91 -2.20 10.26 2.62
C ALA A 91 -3.29 9.59 1.77
N LYS A 92 -3.00 9.31 0.50
CA LYS A 92 -3.90 8.60 -0.40
C LYS A 92 -4.14 7.15 0.04
N LEU A 93 -3.09 6.44 0.45
CA LEU A 93 -3.17 5.06 0.92
C LEU A 93 -4.07 4.96 2.15
N LYS A 94 -3.85 5.80 3.17
CA LYS A 94 -4.68 5.89 4.37
C LYS A 94 -6.17 6.07 4.02
N ARG A 95 -6.46 7.03 3.15
CA ARG A 95 -7.82 7.33 2.67
C ARG A 95 -8.47 6.14 1.95
N ASP A 96 -7.75 5.52 1.02
CA ASP A 96 -8.28 4.42 0.23
C ASP A 96 -8.44 3.13 1.08
N CYS A 97 -7.58 2.91 2.07
CA CYS A 97 -7.74 1.86 3.07
C CYS A 97 -9.02 2.04 3.88
N GLY A 98 -9.30 3.25 4.39
CA GLY A 98 -10.52 3.53 5.14
C GLY A 98 -11.80 3.30 4.31
N LYS A 99 -11.80 3.73 3.05
CA LYS A 99 -12.94 3.50 2.14
C LYS A 99 -13.17 2.01 1.86
N ALA A 100 -12.10 1.24 1.64
CA ALA A 100 -12.21 -0.19 1.43
C ALA A 100 -12.67 -0.92 2.69
N TYR A 101 -12.25 -0.45 3.87
CA TYR A 101 -12.63 -1.01 5.16
C TYR A 101 -14.15 -0.92 5.39
N ILE A 102 -14.73 0.27 5.23
CA ILE A 102 -16.18 0.49 5.43
C ILE A 102 -17.02 -0.43 4.53
N LEU A 103 -16.57 -0.68 3.29
CA LEU A 103 -17.28 -1.60 2.39
C LEU A 103 -17.18 -3.06 2.83
N LEU A 104 -16.04 -3.48 3.38
CA LEU A 104 -15.89 -4.83 3.92
C LEU A 104 -16.67 -5.02 5.22
N GLU A 105 -16.80 -3.98 6.03
CA GLU A 105 -17.68 -3.99 7.21
C GLU A 105 -19.14 -4.23 6.82
N HIS A 106 -19.60 -3.62 5.73
CA HIS A 106 -20.94 -3.90 5.20
C HIS A 106 -21.08 -5.37 4.77
N VAL A 107 -20.12 -5.92 4.02
CA VAL A 107 -20.09 -7.34 3.64
C VAL A 107 -20.11 -8.26 4.87
N TYR A 108 -19.37 -7.89 5.93
CA TYR A 108 -19.38 -8.61 7.20
C TYR A 108 -20.75 -8.55 7.89
N SER A 109 -21.40 -7.38 7.92
CA SER A 109 -22.71 -7.19 8.54
C SER A 109 -23.82 -8.00 7.88
N GLU A 110 -23.70 -8.27 6.58
CA GLU A 110 -24.60 -9.14 5.82
C GLU A 110 -24.28 -10.63 6.01
N ALA A 111 -23.29 -10.98 6.84
CA ALA A 111 -22.79 -12.34 7.09
C ALA A 111 -22.33 -13.09 5.82
N TYR A 112 -22.05 -12.37 4.73
CA TYR A 112 -21.51 -12.96 3.51
C TYR A 112 -19.99 -13.03 3.57
N PHE A 113 -19.44 -14.21 3.26
CA PHE A 113 -17.99 -14.42 3.15
C PHE A 113 -17.19 -13.85 4.35
N VAL A 114 -17.69 -14.05 5.57
CA VAL A 114 -17.15 -13.49 6.82
C VAL A 114 -15.62 -13.62 6.96
N PRO A 115 -14.98 -14.78 6.66
CA PRO A 115 -13.52 -14.89 6.75
C PRO A 115 -12.77 -13.93 5.82
N LEU A 116 -13.31 -13.67 4.62
CA LEU A 116 -12.74 -12.73 3.67
C LEU A 116 -12.87 -11.30 4.21
N ALA A 117 -14.05 -10.94 4.72
CA ALA A 117 -14.31 -9.59 5.23
C ALA A 117 -13.38 -9.26 6.41
N VAL A 118 -13.30 -10.13 7.41
CA VAL A 118 -12.45 -9.93 8.59
C VAL A 118 -10.97 -9.88 8.21
N THR A 119 -10.51 -10.79 7.35
CA THR A 119 -9.12 -10.80 6.88
C THR A 119 -8.79 -9.53 6.11
N GLY A 120 -9.69 -9.09 5.21
CA GLY A 120 -9.53 -7.87 4.44
C GLY A 120 -9.49 -6.62 5.33
N MET A 121 -10.41 -6.50 6.29
CA MET A 121 -10.43 -5.40 7.26
C MET A 121 -9.13 -5.33 8.07
N ALA A 122 -8.67 -6.47 8.61
CA ALA A 122 -7.42 -6.53 9.38
C ALA A 122 -6.21 -6.11 8.53
N MET A 123 -6.14 -6.53 7.26
CA MET A 123 -5.05 -6.15 6.36
C MET A 123 -5.07 -4.65 6.01
N LEU A 124 -6.26 -4.08 5.76
CA LEU A 124 -6.37 -2.65 5.49
C LEU A 124 -5.99 -1.80 6.70
N ALA A 125 -6.34 -2.24 7.91
CA ALA A 125 -5.93 -1.59 9.15
C ALA A 125 -4.39 -1.62 9.31
N ARG A 126 -3.75 -2.77 9.05
CA ARG A 126 -2.29 -2.88 9.10
C ARG A 126 -1.59 -2.04 8.03
N LEU A 127 -2.11 -2.01 6.80
CA LEU A 127 -1.59 -1.12 5.74
C LEU A 127 -1.71 0.36 6.12
N HIS A 128 -2.83 0.76 6.72
CA HIS A 128 -3.02 2.11 7.24
C HIS A 128 -1.99 2.44 8.34
N ALA A 129 -1.78 1.53 9.29
CA ALA A 129 -0.78 1.71 10.33
C ALA A 129 0.65 1.80 9.76
N CYS A 130 0.99 0.95 8.78
CA CYS A 130 2.28 1.02 8.09
C CYS A 130 2.47 2.37 7.38
N ALA A 131 1.42 2.93 6.78
CA ALA A 131 1.48 4.24 6.14
C ALA A 131 1.81 5.36 7.13
N LEU A 132 1.29 5.30 8.36
CA LEU A 132 1.63 6.26 9.44
C LEU A 132 3.10 6.12 9.87
N LEU A 133 3.63 4.90 9.92
CA LEU A 133 5.04 4.68 10.26
C LEU A 133 5.98 5.22 9.18
N VAL A 134 5.62 5.03 7.90
CA VAL A 134 6.38 5.61 6.77
C VAL A 134 6.34 7.14 6.82
N GLU A 135 5.18 7.74 7.12
CA GLU A 135 5.06 9.19 7.31
C GLU A 135 6.01 9.71 8.40
N SER A 136 6.12 9.00 9.53
CA SER A 136 7.08 9.33 10.58
C SER A 136 8.55 9.24 10.12
N ASP A 137 8.86 8.34 9.18
CA ASP A 137 10.21 8.26 8.60
C ASP A 137 10.46 9.43 7.63
N LEU A 138 9.45 9.87 6.90
CA LEU A 138 9.52 11.04 6.01
C LEU A 138 9.82 12.31 6.81
N ASP A 139 9.09 12.55 7.90
CA ASP A 139 9.31 13.71 8.78
C ASP A 139 10.77 13.78 9.26
N LYS A 140 11.32 12.65 9.73
CA LYS A 140 12.72 12.55 10.17
C LYS A 140 13.74 12.80 9.05
N THR A 141 13.38 12.45 7.82
CA THR A 141 14.24 12.61 6.66
C THR A 141 14.30 14.06 6.24
N VAL A 142 13.16 14.77 6.25
CA VAL A 142 13.09 16.22 5.97
C VAL A 142 13.92 17.02 6.97
N THR A 143 13.80 16.72 8.26
CA THR A 143 14.56 17.44 9.31
C THR A 143 16.09 17.30 9.16
N ARG A 144 16.58 16.23 8.53
CA ARG A 144 18.02 16.03 8.31
C ARG A 144 18.62 16.88 7.19
N ILE A 145 17.80 17.38 6.27
CA ILE A 145 18.27 18.18 5.12
C ILE A 145 18.43 19.66 5.49
N GLU A 146 17.75 20.11 6.56
CA GLU A 146 17.75 21.51 7.00
C GLU A 146 18.85 21.87 8.03
N ILE A 147 19.75 20.94 8.38
CA ILE A 147 20.87 21.14 9.33
C ILE A 147 22.20 21.13 8.58
#